data_AF-W0F8K3-F1
#
_entry.id   AF-W0F8K3-F1
#
_cell.length_a   1.000
_cell.length_b   1.000
_cell.length_c   1.000
_cell.angle_alpha   90.00
_cell.angle_beta   90.00
_cell.angle_gamma   90.00
#
_symmetry.space_group_name_H-M   'P 1'
#
loop_
_entity.id
_entity.type
_entity.pdbx_description
1 polymer ?
#
loop_
_entity_poly.entity_id
_entity_poly.type
_entity_poly.pdbx_seq_one_letter_code
_entity_poly.pdbx_strand_id
1 'polypeptide(L)'
;MKRIYLYALFLLFSAASCGPRNSDKESTSDSDIDAARNFIQAALKGNFNDAKKFMLNDTENVEKLDAASRIQRTPDEKQGLWDASINIHERKLLNDSTSIIVYSNSYYKNNRDTLKVIKHDGNWLVDFKYLFKHDDPVAAPAK
;
A
#
# COMPACT_ATOMS: atom_id res chain seq x y z
N MET A 1 -65.86 -6.88 -26.57
CA MET A 1 -65.49 -6.12 -25.35
C MET A 1 -64.19 -6.72 -24.84
N LYS A 2 -63.05 -6.15 -25.25
CA LYS A 2 -62.30 -5.06 -24.57
C LYS A 2 -61.73 -5.51 -23.21
N ARG A 3 -60.40 -5.45 -23.13
CA ARG A 3 -59.52 -5.41 -21.95
C ARG A 3 -58.97 -6.75 -21.43
N ILE A 4 -57.95 -7.29 -22.09
CA ILE A 4 -56.94 -8.16 -21.43
C ILE A 4 -55.50 -7.92 -21.93
N TYR A 5 -55.28 -7.01 -22.89
CA TYR A 5 -53.93 -6.64 -23.37
C TYR A 5 -53.23 -5.59 -22.49
N LEU A 6 -53.19 -5.77 -21.17
CA LEU A 6 -52.57 -4.80 -20.25
C LEU A 6 -51.62 -5.40 -19.20
N TYR A 7 -51.14 -6.63 -19.40
CA TYR A 7 -50.13 -7.22 -18.50
C TYR A 7 -48.92 -7.85 -19.22
N ALA A 8 -48.78 -7.63 -20.53
CA ALA A 8 -47.65 -8.14 -21.32
C ALA A 8 -46.62 -7.05 -21.69
N LEU A 9 -46.59 -5.92 -20.98
CA LEU A 9 -45.68 -4.80 -21.27
C LEU A 9 -45.01 -4.21 -20.01
N PHE A 10 -44.83 -4.99 -18.95
CA PHE A 10 -44.10 -4.53 -17.75
C PHE A 10 -42.96 -5.47 -17.31
N LEU A 11 -42.56 -6.41 -18.17
CA LEU A 11 -41.55 -7.43 -17.84
C LEU A 11 -40.40 -7.43 -18.86
N LEU A 12 -40.07 -6.26 -19.40
CA LEU A 12 -38.97 -6.10 -20.37
C LEU A 12 -38.21 -4.77 -20.21
N PHE A 13 -37.93 -4.35 -18.97
CA PHE A 13 -37.12 -3.15 -18.70
C PHE A 13 -36.03 -3.33 -17.63
N SER A 14 -35.62 -4.56 -17.36
CA SER A 14 -34.53 -4.87 -16.42
C SER A 14 -33.28 -5.41 -17.12
N ALA A 15 -32.93 -4.82 -18.26
CA ALA A 15 -31.66 -5.10 -18.93
C ALA A 15 -30.83 -3.83 -19.05
N ALA A 16 -29.58 -3.93 -18.61
CA ALA A 16 -28.47 -2.99 -18.78
C ALA A 16 -28.43 -1.76 -17.85
N SER A 17 -28.05 -2.01 -16.59
CA SER A 17 -27.08 -1.13 -15.92
C SER A 17 -25.86 -1.95 -15.48
N CYS A 18 -25.13 -2.46 -16.47
CA CYS A 18 -23.69 -2.64 -16.34
C CYS A 18 -23.06 -1.42 -17.02
N GLY A 19 -23.00 -0.30 -16.31
CA GLY A 19 -21.94 0.66 -16.62
C GLY A 19 -20.61 -0.05 -16.38
N PRO A 20 -19.55 0.21 -17.16
CA PRO A 20 -18.22 -0.18 -16.73
C PRO A 20 -18.06 0.41 -15.32
N ARG A 21 -17.90 -0.45 -14.31
CA ARG A 21 -17.27 -0.04 -13.06
C ARG A 21 -15.91 0.45 -13.52
N ASN A 22 -15.82 1.77 -13.71
CA ASN A 22 -14.56 2.44 -13.95
C ASN A 22 -13.61 1.86 -12.90
N SER A 23 -12.56 1.25 -13.43
CA SER A 23 -11.42 0.74 -12.70
C SER A 23 -11.21 1.55 -11.44
N ASP A 24 -11.11 0.86 -10.31
CA ASP A 24 -10.47 1.38 -9.12
C ASP A 24 -9.31 2.24 -9.61
N LYS A 25 -9.35 3.55 -9.34
CA LYS A 25 -8.22 4.42 -9.65
C LYS A 25 -7.02 3.74 -9.03
N GLU A 26 -6.22 3.12 -9.86
CA GLU A 26 -5.02 2.44 -9.47
C GLU A 26 -4.26 3.45 -8.62
N SER A 27 -3.93 3.05 -7.40
CA SER A 27 -3.25 3.90 -6.43
C SER A 27 -1.84 4.16 -6.92
N THR A 28 -1.78 5.04 -7.91
CA THR A 28 -0.58 5.39 -8.65
C THR A 28 0.23 6.30 -7.75
N SER A 29 1.43 5.85 -7.44
CA SER A 29 2.43 6.69 -6.80
C SER A 29 3.32 7.24 -7.89
N ASP A 30 3.45 8.57 -7.95
CA ASP A 30 4.20 9.26 -9.00
C ASP A 30 5.71 8.96 -8.93
N SER A 31 6.19 8.60 -7.73
CA SER A 31 7.56 8.18 -7.49
C SER A 31 7.66 7.02 -6.48
N ASP A 32 8.85 6.43 -6.41
CA ASP A 32 9.21 5.45 -5.39
C ASP A 32 9.11 6.02 -3.95
N ILE A 33 9.46 7.29 -3.79
CA ILE A 33 9.33 8.00 -2.50
C ILE A 33 7.88 8.17 -2.12
N ASP A 34 7.01 8.50 -3.08
CA ASP A 34 5.58 8.66 -2.81
C ASP A 34 4.94 7.32 -2.47
N ALA A 35 5.32 6.24 -3.15
CA ALA A 35 4.87 4.89 -2.83
C ALA A 35 5.26 4.50 -1.40
N ALA A 36 6.53 4.73 -1.03
CA ALA A 36 7.01 4.47 0.32
C ALA A 36 6.23 5.29 1.36
N ARG A 37 6.06 6.60 1.14
CA ARG A 37 5.34 7.47 2.07
C ARG A 37 3.88 7.06 2.23
N ASN A 38 3.19 6.78 1.13
CA ASN A 38 1.79 6.37 1.14
C ASN A 38 1.61 5.05 1.91
N PHE A 39 2.46 4.06 1.63
CA PHE A 39 2.49 2.79 2.36
C PHE A 39 2.73 2.99 3.86
N ILE A 40 3.82 3.68 4.23
CA ILE A 40 4.21 3.90 5.63
C ILE A 40 3.10 4.66 6.36
N GLN A 41 2.57 5.73 5.77
CA GLN A 41 1.55 6.56 6.39
C GLN A 41 0.27 5.77 6.67
N ALA A 42 -0.17 4.95 5.72
CA ALA A 42 -1.34 4.09 5.90
C ALA A 42 -1.08 3.04 6.99
N ALA A 43 0.09 2.41 7.01
CA ALA A 43 0.47 1.43 8.02
C ALA A 43 0.55 2.03 9.44
N LEU A 44 1.15 3.22 9.59
CA LEU A 44 1.26 3.93 10.87
C LEU A 44 -0.12 4.29 11.45
N LYS A 45 -1.07 4.65 10.57
CA LYS A 45 -2.47 4.94 10.94
C LYS A 45 -3.30 3.68 11.20
N GLY A 46 -2.73 2.48 11.01
CA GLY A 46 -3.46 1.23 11.13
C GLY A 46 -4.41 0.94 9.96
N ASN A 47 -4.33 1.70 8.87
CA ASN A 47 -5.14 1.53 7.66
C ASN A 47 -4.47 0.49 6.73
N PHE A 48 -4.34 -0.75 7.20
CA PHE A 48 -3.59 -1.80 6.48
C PHE A 48 -4.20 -2.17 5.12
N ASN A 49 -5.52 -2.05 4.96
CA ASN A 49 -6.18 -2.22 3.66
C ASN A 49 -5.75 -1.16 2.65
N ASP A 50 -5.46 0.07 3.09
CA ASP A 50 -4.94 1.12 2.22
C ASP A 50 -3.44 0.91 1.97
N ALA A 51 -2.68 0.52 3.00
CA ALA A 51 -1.25 0.19 2.84
C ALA A 51 -1.04 -0.89 1.77
N LYS A 52 -1.90 -1.92 1.75
CA LYS A 52 -1.87 -3.00 0.76
C LYS A 52 -1.95 -2.52 -0.70
N LYS A 53 -2.60 -1.39 -0.97
CA LYS A 53 -2.71 -0.80 -2.32
C LYS A 53 -1.36 -0.29 -2.84
N PHE A 54 -0.46 0.08 -1.94
CA PHE A 54 0.88 0.61 -2.26
C PHE A 54 1.98 -0.46 -2.13
N MET A 55 1.61 -1.74 -2.04
CA MET A 55 2.52 -2.86 -1.78
C MET A 55 2.45 -3.88 -2.93
N LEU A 56 3.56 -4.57 -3.18
CA LEU A 56 3.54 -5.76 -4.03
C LEU A 56 2.64 -6.82 -3.39
N ASN A 57 1.61 -7.26 -4.13
CA ASN A 57 0.60 -8.19 -3.63
C ASN A 57 1.00 -9.66 -3.84
N ASP A 58 2.21 -10.02 -3.42
CA ASP A 58 2.63 -11.42 -3.32
C ASP A 58 2.34 -12.00 -1.93
N THR A 59 2.34 -13.33 -1.84
CA THR A 59 1.97 -14.07 -0.63
C THR A 59 2.75 -13.64 0.60
N GLU A 60 4.08 -13.51 0.48
CA GLU A 60 4.94 -13.18 1.63
C GLU A 60 4.70 -11.74 2.09
N ASN A 61 4.58 -10.80 1.16
CA ASN A 61 4.26 -9.41 1.48
C ASN A 61 2.91 -9.28 2.21
N VAL A 62 1.88 -10.00 1.73
CA VAL A 62 0.55 -10.02 2.35
C VAL A 62 0.61 -10.63 3.75
N GLU A 63 1.28 -11.77 3.93
CA GLU A 63 1.41 -12.43 5.23
C GLU A 63 2.13 -11.53 6.26
N LYS A 64 3.19 -10.84 5.84
CA LYS A 64 3.91 -9.89 6.72
C LYS A 64 3.02 -8.71 7.11
N LEU A 65 2.26 -8.15 6.17
CA LEU A 65 1.35 -7.03 6.45
C LEU A 65 0.21 -7.45 7.39
N ASP A 66 -0.36 -8.64 7.17
CA ASP A 66 -1.38 -9.21 8.03
C ASP A 66 -0.85 -9.45 9.45
N ALA A 67 0.38 -9.96 9.59
CA ALA A 67 1.03 -10.12 10.88
C ALA A 67 1.22 -8.76 11.58
N ALA A 68 1.68 -7.74 10.86
CA ALA A 68 1.84 -6.39 11.38
C ALA A 68 0.50 -5.76 11.83
N SER A 69 -0.60 -6.10 11.14
CA SER A 69 -1.95 -5.61 11.46
C SER A 69 -2.50 -6.13 12.79
N ARG A 70 -2.03 -7.29 13.23
CA ARG A 70 -2.49 -7.97 14.46
C ARG A 70 -1.73 -7.52 15.70
N ILE A 71 -0.68 -6.73 15.55
CA ILE A 71 0.11 -6.21 16.68
C ILE A 71 -0.78 -5.27 17.48
N GLN A 72 -1.08 -5.67 18.72
CA GLN A 72 -1.81 -4.83 19.66
C GLN A 72 -0.89 -3.72 20.17
N ARG A 73 -1.42 -2.51 20.16
CA ARG A 73 -0.76 -1.29 20.62
C ARG A 73 -1.66 -0.58 21.61
N THR A 74 -1.05 0.09 22.59
CA THR A 74 -1.79 0.93 23.53
C THR A 74 -2.46 2.10 22.79
N PRO A 75 -3.53 2.71 23.33
CA PRO A 75 -4.15 3.89 22.73
C PRO A 75 -3.16 5.03 22.49
N ASP A 76 -2.29 5.29 23.47
CA ASP A 76 -1.25 6.33 23.39
C ASP A 76 -0.25 6.06 22.26
N GLU A 77 0.18 4.81 22.12
CA GLU A 77 1.08 4.40 21.04
C GLU A 77 0.41 4.52 19.66
N LYS A 78 -0.87 4.11 19.54
CA LYS A 78 -1.62 4.28 18.29
C LYS A 78 -1.72 5.74 17.91
N GLN A 79 -2.06 6.60 18.85
CA GLN A 79 -2.15 8.05 18.61
C GLN A 79 -0.78 8.63 18.24
N GLY A 80 0.27 8.23 18.95
CA GLY A 80 1.64 8.67 18.66
C GLY A 80 2.12 8.26 17.27
N LEU A 81 1.79 7.05 16.80
CA LEU A 81 2.08 6.60 15.44
C LEU A 81 1.20 7.30 14.40
N TRP A 82 -0.07 7.56 14.71
CA TRP A 82 -1.00 8.27 13.83
C TRP A 82 -0.50 9.69 13.50
N ASP A 83 0.00 10.39 14.51
CA ASP A 83 0.49 11.76 14.41
C ASP A 83 1.97 11.84 13.95
N ALA A 84 2.62 10.69 13.78
CA ALA A 84 4.04 10.67 13.46
C ALA A 84 4.32 11.19 12.04
N SER A 85 5.36 12.02 11.92
CA SER A 85 5.90 12.41 10.62
C SER A 85 6.89 11.35 10.11
N ILE A 86 6.95 11.17 8.79
CA ILE A 86 7.88 10.26 8.13
C ILE A 86 9.13 11.05 7.73
N ASN A 87 10.29 10.62 8.23
CA ASN A 87 11.58 11.19 7.88
C ASN A 87 12.32 10.22 6.96
N ILE A 88 12.51 10.62 5.69
CA ILE A 88 13.34 9.89 4.74
C ILE A 88 14.79 10.33 4.94
N HIS A 89 15.66 9.38 5.24
CA HIS A 89 17.08 9.65 5.49
C HIS A 89 17.94 9.38 4.26
N GLU A 90 17.60 8.34 3.50
CA GLU A 90 18.37 7.92 2.33
C GLU A 90 17.45 7.32 1.28
N ARG A 91 17.78 7.60 0.02
CA ARG A 91 17.21 6.96 -1.16
C ARG A 91 18.36 6.45 -2.02
N LYS A 92 18.48 5.14 -2.15
CA LYS A 92 19.46 4.50 -3.03
C LYS A 92 18.74 3.88 -4.22
N LEU A 93 18.91 4.48 -5.40
CA LEU A 93 18.45 3.88 -6.65
C LEU A 93 19.39 2.73 -7.02
N LEU A 94 18.85 1.52 -7.16
CA LEU A 94 19.62 0.37 -7.66
C LEU A 94 19.57 0.32 -9.19
N ASN A 95 18.45 0.76 -9.77
CA ASN A 95 18.21 0.97 -11.20
C ASN A 95 16.91 1.77 -11.39
N ASP A 96 16.47 1.95 -12.64
CA ASP A 96 15.29 2.74 -13.02
C ASP A 96 13.95 2.16 -12.50
N SER A 97 13.97 0.93 -12.01
CA SER A 97 12.78 0.21 -11.54
C SER A 97 12.91 -0.28 -10.10
N THR A 98 13.99 0.03 -9.38
CA THR A 98 14.21 -0.43 -8.00
C THR A 98 14.95 0.60 -7.19
N SER A 99 14.44 0.88 -5.99
CA SER A 99 15.14 1.68 -4.99
C SER A 99 15.03 1.12 -3.58
N ILE A 100 15.96 1.55 -2.73
CA ILE A 100 15.99 1.27 -1.31
C ILE A 100 15.80 2.60 -0.57
N ILE A 101 14.82 2.64 0.32
CA ILE A 101 14.45 3.82 1.10
C ILE A 101 14.72 3.53 2.57
N VAL A 102 15.59 4.33 3.19
CA VAL A 102 15.83 4.29 4.62
C VAL A 102 15.05 5.41 5.29
N TYR A 103 14.22 5.08 6.26
CA TYR A 103 13.32 6.03 6.90
C TYR A 103 13.25 5.81 8.41
N SER A 104 12.64 6.77 9.09
CA SER A 104 12.17 6.64 10.47
C SER A 104 10.84 7.38 10.61
N ASN A 105 10.13 7.13 11.71
CA ASN A 105 8.97 7.95 12.08
C ASN A 105 9.30 8.77 13.35
N SER A 106 8.63 9.90 13.54
CA SER A 106 8.91 10.79 14.68
C SER A 106 8.52 10.21 16.04
N TYR A 107 7.77 9.11 16.10
CA TYR A 107 7.44 8.41 17.34
C TYR A 107 8.62 7.51 17.79
N TYR A 108 9.19 6.74 16.86
CA TYR A 108 10.41 5.92 17.07
C TYR A 108 11.64 6.54 16.39
N LYS A 109 12.07 7.72 16.87
CA LYS A 109 13.09 8.55 16.22
C LYS A 109 14.44 7.86 15.99
N ASN A 110 14.81 6.92 16.85
CA ASN A 110 16.09 6.21 16.80
C ASN A 110 16.03 4.90 16.00
N ASN A 111 14.84 4.51 15.54
CA ASN A 111 14.65 3.28 14.79
C ASN A 111 14.61 3.63 13.31
N ARG A 112 15.65 3.22 12.59
CA ARG A 112 15.71 3.34 11.13
C ARG A 112 15.30 2.01 10.53
N ASP A 113 14.28 2.08 9.69
CA ASP A 113 13.76 0.97 8.93
C ASP A 113 14.11 1.14 7.46
N THR A 114 14.08 0.03 6.72
CA THR A 114 14.43 0.02 5.30
C THR A 114 13.32 -0.65 4.49
N LEU A 115 12.87 0.03 3.45
CA LEU A 115 11.94 -0.52 2.46
C LEU A 115 12.62 -0.61 1.11
N LYS A 116 12.28 -1.66 0.36
CA LYS A 116 12.54 -1.72 -1.06
C LYS A 116 11.29 -1.30 -1.80
N VAL A 117 11.45 -0.50 -2.85
CA VAL A 117 10.37 -0.06 -3.72
C VAL A 117 10.72 -0.50 -5.14
N ILE A 118 9.75 -1.09 -5.83
CA ILE A 118 9.92 -1.69 -7.15
C ILE A 118 8.86 -1.13 -8.07
N LYS A 119 9.25 -0.80 -9.31
CA LYS A 119 8.33 -0.45 -10.38
C LYS A 119 7.84 -1.74 -11.04
N HIS A 120 6.55 -2.04 -10.90
CA HIS A 120 5.88 -3.21 -11.48
C HIS A 120 4.67 -2.74 -12.28
N ASP A 121 4.59 -3.15 -13.54
CA ASP A 121 3.54 -2.74 -14.49
C ASP A 121 3.29 -1.22 -14.55
N GLY A 122 4.37 -0.44 -14.44
CA GLY A 122 4.33 1.02 -14.47
C GLY A 122 4.08 1.68 -13.11
N ASN A 123 3.72 0.93 -12.07
CA ASN A 123 3.43 1.43 -10.74
C ASN A 123 4.58 1.21 -9.76
N TRP A 124 4.86 2.21 -8.93
CA TRP A 124 5.80 2.05 -7.81
C TRP A 124 5.09 1.40 -6.62
N LEU A 125 5.61 0.25 -6.17
CA LEU A 125 5.03 -0.57 -5.12
C LEU A 125 6.11 -0.98 -4.11
N VAL A 126 5.71 -1.06 -2.84
CA VAL A 126 6.60 -1.46 -1.73
C VAL A 126 6.75 -2.97 -1.66
N ASP A 127 7.98 -3.45 -1.61
CA ASP A 127 8.35 -4.82 -1.28
C ASP A 127 8.52 -4.95 0.25
N PHE A 128 7.40 -5.01 0.98
CA PHE A 128 7.36 -4.91 2.44
C PHE A 128 8.17 -5.99 3.18
N LYS A 129 8.24 -7.20 2.66
CA LYS A 129 9.04 -8.32 3.20
C LYS A 129 10.51 -7.99 3.31
N TYR A 130 11.01 -7.04 2.51
CA TYR A 130 12.39 -6.56 2.60
C TYR A 130 12.72 -5.99 3.98
N LEU A 131 11.73 -5.41 4.68
CA LEU A 131 11.88 -4.90 6.05
C LEU A 131 12.34 -5.98 7.03
N PHE A 132 12.05 -7.25 6.75
CA PHE A 132 12.36 -8.38 7.63
C PHE A 132 13.62 -9.13 7.21
N LYS A 133 14.27 -8.71 6.13
CA LYS A 133 15.53 -9.30 5.63
C LYS A 133 16.71 -8.61 6.30
N HIS A 134 16.78 -8.73 7.62
CA HIS A 134 17.97 -8.31 8.38
C HIS A 134 18.87 -9.52 8.57
N ASP A 135 19.75 -9.73 7.58
CA ASP A 135 21.01 -10.49 7.68
C ASP A 135 21.92 -10.26 6.45
N ASP A 136 21.45 -9.61 5.38
CA ASP A 136 22.33 -9.25 4.27
C ASP A 136 23.03 -7.91 4.56
N PRO A 137 24.36 -7.89 4.78
CA PRO A 137 25.09 -6.65 4.90
C PRO A 137 24.90 -5.91 3.59
N VAL A 138 24.21 -4.77 3.65
CA VAL A 138 24.31 -3.74 2.61
C VAL A 138 25.80 -3.49 2.46
N ALA A 139 26.36 -4.00 1.36
CA ALA A 139 27.79 -4.05 1.10
C ALA A 139 28.44 -2.75 1.57
N ALA A 140 29.33 -2.88 2.55
CA ALA A 140 30.19 -1.80 2.98
C ALA A 140 30.85 -1.22 1.72
N PRO A 141 30.92 0.12 1.56
CA PRO A 141 31.66 0.70 0.46
C PRO A 141 33.10 0.18 0.56
N ALA A 142 33.59 -0.42 -0.53
CA ALA A 142 34.97 -0.82 -0.67
C ALA A 142 35.86 0.38 -0.32
N LYS A 143 36.78 0.16 0.63
CA LYS A 143 37.81 1.11 1.04
C LYS A 143 38.74 1.43 -0.11
#